data_AF-A0A7Z9TGY8-F1
#
_entry.id   AF-A0A7Z9TGY8-F1
#
_cell.length_a   1.000
_cell.length_b   1.000
_cell.length_c   1.000
_cell.angle_alpha   90.00
_cell.angle_beta   90.00
_cell.angle_gamma   90.00
#
_symmetry.space_group_name_H-M   'P 1'
#
loop_
_entity.id
_entity.type
_entity.pdbx_description
1 polymer ?
#
loop_
_entity_poly.entity_id
_entity_poly.type
_entity_poly.pdbx_seq_one_letter_code
_entity_poly.pdbx_strand_id
1 'polypeptide(L)'
;MINLVQCSAIGLLVIVSLLQAQTPEISYIRYFPTEKDFIANVPMQATQRRGYDHLAVYYDERNLPVKAEHYTANGVLSKKEAMEYDDENKLIRKGDVNEKGDYIELIVFGEQEPWSQEYQKWRFPENQPMTFTDQRSTFTIPRGELVTKIVFETVDGVKYGQIELDYDYLNYLAEERWRDLPSGRVIRRFKYKVDIMADMTQIWEFGMQGELISNVAINKAPADELYKTPPPRTGNVLDEAEILEREIREKRVLIPHDGMIPRTVLDEMILVSGERLLVDYIAMNINGIQFRLEGEKELLTIPNKRVRSLTSRMGDVIYPKAIGTQIP
;
A
#
# COMPACT_ATOMS: atom_id res chain seq x y z
N MET A 1 24.00 0.71 0.13
CA MET A 1 23.52 1.29 1.41
C MET A 1 22.96 2.66 1.10
N ILE A 2 21.66 2.73 0.81
CA ILE A 2 20.92 3.99 0.68
C ILE A 2 20.12 4.10 1.97
N ASN A 3 20.34 5.18 2.71
CA ASN A 3 19.73 5.40 4.02
C ASN A 3 18.20 5.52 3.87
N LEU A 4 17.47 4.53 4.38
CA LEU A 4 16.01 4.48 4.42
C LEU A 4 15.38 5.67 5.17
N VAL A 5 16.17 6.36 6.01
CA VAL A 5 15.78 7.57 6.74
C VAL A 5 15.59 8.79 5.81
N GLN A 6 16.26 8.83 4.65
CA GLN A 6 16.07 9.91 3.68
C GLN A 6 14.80 9.76 2.83
N CYS A 7 14.30 8.53 2.62
CA CYS A 7 13.11 8.30 1.81
C CYS A 7 11.81 8.73 2.51
N SER A 8 11.75 8.68 3.85
CA SER A 8 10.55 9.07 4.61
C SER A 8 10.33 10.60 4.63
N ALA A 9 11.41 11.39 4.73
CA ALA A 9 11.33 12.85 4.67
C ALA A 9 11.05 13.38 3.24
N ILE A 10 11.52 12.69 2.20
CA ILE A 10 11.30 13.07 0.80
C ILE A 10 9.85 12.81 0.38
N GLY A 11 9.21 11.73 0.84
CA GLY A 11 7.79 11.47 0.55
C GLY A 11 6.84 12.50 1.18
N LEU A 12 7.16 13.00 2.38
CA LEU A 12 6.34 13.93 3.17
C LEU A 12 6.32 15.36 2.59
N LEU A 13 7.48 15.84 2.13
CA LEU A 13 7.64 17.16 1.51
C LEU A 13 6.94 17.24 0.14
N VAL A 14 6.78 16.09 -0.55
CA VAL A 14 6.06 15.98 -1.83
C VAL A 14 4.54 16.00 -1.65
N ILE A 15 3.99 15.55 -0.52
CA ILE A 15 2.52 15.50 -0.29
C ILE A 15 1.98 16.80 0.31
N VAL A 16 2.71 17.47 1.21
CA VAL A 16 2.30 18.81 1.69
C VAL A 16 2.33 19.84 0.54
N SER A 17 3.25 19.70 -0.41
CA SER A 17 3.28 20.51 -1.64
C SER A 17 2.19 20.16 -2.66
N LEU A 18 1.44 19.08 -2.48
CA LEU A 18 0.28 18.74 -3.34
C LEU A 18 -0.99 19.51 -2.95
N LEU A 19 -1.12 19.94 -1.68
CA LEU A 19 -2.34 20.59 -1.16
C LEU A 19 -2.32 22.11 -1.23
N GLN A 20 -1.16 22.70 -1.49
CA GLN A 20 -1.04 24.13 -1.75
C GLN A 20 -0.89 24.35 -3.23
N ALA A 21 -1.69 25.26 -3.79
CA ALA A 21 -1.45 25.70 -5.14
C ALA A 21 -0.08 26.36 -5.22
N GLN A 22 0.71 25.98 -6.23
CA GLN A 22 1.94 26.71 -6.50
C GLN A 22 1.62 28.18 -6.76
N THR A 23 2.53 29.08 -6.44
CA THR A 23 2.43 30.50 -6.79
C THR A 23 3.15 30.70 -8.14
N PRO A 24 2.45 30.55 -9.27
CA PRO A 24 3.06 30.69 -10.58
C PRO A 24 3.46 32.15 -10.82
N GLU A 25 4.52 32.34 -11.59
CA GLU A 25 4.86 33.66 -12.11
C GLU A 25 3.81 34.09 -13.14
N ILE A 26 3.23 35.27 -12.92
CA ILE A 26 2.12 35.79 -13.73
C ILE A 26 2.69 36.76 -14.75
N SER A 27 2.50 36.48 -16.04
CA SER A 27 2.92 37.36 -17.13
C SER A 27 1.84 38.35 -17.53
N TYR A 28 0.59 37.90 -17.68
CA TYR A 28 -0.51 38.79 -18.07
C TYR A 28 -1.89 38.23 -17.68
N ILE A 29 -2.94 39.05 -17.85
CA ILE A 29 -4.33 38.72 -17.49
C ILE A 29 -5.26 38.92 -18.68
N ARG A 30 -6.19 37.99 -18.91
CA ARG A 30 -7.34 38.15 -19.82
C ARG A 30 -8.64 38.01 -19.06
N TYR A 31 -9.70 38.56 -19.65
CA TYR A 31 -11.02 38.53 -19.06
C TYR A 31 -12.00 37.84 -19.98
N PHE A 32 -12.92 37.07 -19.41
CA PHE A 32 -13.90 36.30 -20.16
C PHE A 32 -15.29 36.50 -19.54
N PRO A 33 -16.36 36.64 -20.34
CA PRO A 33 -17.72 36.76 -19.79
C PRO A 33 -18.17 35.48 -19.09
N THR A 34 -17.83 34.31 -19.66
CA THR A 34 -18.23 33.00 -19.13
C THR A 34 -17.10 31.98 -19.23
N GLU A 35 -17.23 30.87 -18.49
CA GLU A 35 -16.33 29.70 -18.61
C GLU A 35 -16.29 29.17 -20.06
N LYS A 36 -17.44 29.19 -20.76
CA LYS A 36 -17.52 28.77 -22.16
C LYS A 36 -16.67 29.67 -23.06
N ASP A 37 -16.69 30.97 -22.82
CA ASP A 37 -15.88 31.93 -23.59
C ASP A 37 -14.39 31.78 -23.26
N PHE A 38 -14.05 31.44 -22.02
CA PHE A 38 -12.68 31.08 -21.63
C PHE A 38 -12.19 29.84 -22.41
N ILE A 39 -12.97 28.75 -22.42
CA ILE A 39 -12.65 27.53 -23.16
C ILE A 39 -12.53 27.81 -24.68
N ALA A 40 -13.40 28.67 -25.21
CA ALA A 40 -13.37 29.09 -26.62
C ALA A 40 -12.29 30.15 -26.93
N ASN A 41 -11.57 30.64 -25.92
CA ASN A 41 -10.59 31.73 -26.02
C ASN A 41 -11.17 33.00 -26.67
N VAL A 42 -12.36 33.41 -26.24
CA VAL A 42 -13.07 34.63 -26.68
C VAL A 42 -13.04 35.66 -25.55
N PRO A 43 -11.98 36.48 -25.46
CA PRO A 43 -11.85 37.44 -24.36
C PRO A 43 -12.80 38.63 -24.53
N MET A 44 -13.16 39.24 -23.40
CA MET A 44 -13.81 40.54 -23.35
C MET A 44 -12.83 41.67 -23.07
N GLN A 45 -13.23 42.90 -23.41
CA GLN A 45 -12.42 44.08 -23.10
C GLN A 45 -12.45 44.38 -21.59
N ALA A 46 -11.34 44.86 -21.04
CA ALA A 46 -11.25 45.19 -19.62
C ALA A 46 -12.28 46.26 -19.17
N THR A 47 -12.72 47.13 -20.09
CA THR A 47 -13.77 48.14 -19.85
C THR A 47 -15.17 47.54 -19.75
N GLN A 48 -15.42 46.40 -20.40
CA GLN A 48 -16.71 45.73 -20.44
C GLN A 48 -17.01 44.92 -19.16
N ARG A 49 -16.02 44.73 -18.28
CA ARG A 49 -16.16 43.95 -17.03
C ARG A 49 -17.11 44.59 -16.01
N ARG A 50 -17.24 45.91 -16.05
CA ARG A 50 -17.90 46.67 -14.99
C ARG A 50 -19.41 46.43 -15.07
N GLY A 51 -19.99 45.92 -13.98
CA GLY A 51 -21.42 45.62 -13.92
C GLY A 51 -21.83 44.28 -14.55
N TYR A 52 -20.86 43.42 -14.90
CA TYR A 52 -21.11 42.08 -15.43
C TYR A 52 -20.31 41.04 -14.65
N ASP A 53 -20.90 39.86 -14.48
CA ASP A 53 -20.16 38.69 -14.05
C ASP A 53 -19.07 38.41 -15.08
N HIS A 54 -17.85 38.11 -14.62
CA HIS A 54 -16.74 37.82 -15.50
C HIS A 54 -15.66 36.98 -14.79
N LEU A 55 -14.80 36.37 -15.59
CA LEU A 55 -13.63 35.66 -15.15
C LEU A 55 -12.40 36.51 -15.44
N ALA A 56 -11.47 36.58 -14.48
CA ALA A 56 -10.12 37.08 -14.68
C ALA A 56 -9.16 35.87 -14.68
N VAL A 57 -8.55 35.60 -15.82
CA VAL A 57 -7.65 34.45 -16.01
C VAL A 57 -6.23 34.98 -16.19
N TYR A 58 -5.33 34.43 -15.40
CA TYR A 58 -3.93 34.81 -15.30
C TYR A 58 -3.09 33.78 -16.03
N TYR A 59 -2.18 34.26 -16.87
CA TYR A 59 -1.34 33.43 -17.73
C TYR A 59 0.13 33.55 -17.35
N ASP A 60 0.85 32.45 -17.47
CA ASP A 60 2.32 32.40 -17.34
C ASP A 60 3.03 32.77 -18.66
N GLU A 61 4.36 32.72 -18.65
CA GLU A 61 5.20 33.04 -19.81
C GLU A 61 5.00 32.05 -20.98
N ARG A 62 4.55 30.83 -20.66
CA ARG A 62 4.24 29.77 -21.62
C ARG A 62 2.84 29.93 -22.21
N ASN A 63 2.14 31.03 -21.89
CA ASN A 63 0.79 31.31 -22.36
C ASN A 63 -0.25 30.29 -21.85
N LEU A 64 0.00 29.69 -20.68
CA LEU A 64 -0.90 28.74 -20.02
C LEU A 64 -1.69 29.44 -18.91
N PRO A 65 -3.00 29.18 -18.77
CA PRO A 65 -3.79 29.76 -17.68
C PRO A 65 -3.45 29.04 -16.38
N VAL A 66 -2.92 29.77 -15.41
CA VAL A 66 -2.41 29.21 -14.13
C VAL A 66 -3.27 29.58 -12.92
N LYS A 67 -4.11 30.61 -13.06
CA LYS A 67 -5.07 31.03 -12.04
C LYS A 67 -6.30 31.63 -12.70
N ALA A 68 -7.49 31.35 -12.18
CA ALA A 68 -8.73 31.98 -12.59
C ALA A 68 -9.50 32.52 -11.37
N GLU A 69 -10.07 33.71 -11.51
CA GLU A 69 -10.87 34.36 -10.46
C GLU A 69 -12.22 34.76 -11.04
N HIS A 70 -13.30 34.34 -10.38
CA HIS A 70 -14.67 34.63 -10.79
C HIS A 70 -15.20 35.82 -10.00
N TYR A 71 -15.63 36.85 -10.72
CA TYR A 71 -16.17 38.06 -10.15
C TYR A 71 -17.64 38.19 -10.51
N THR A 72 -18.43 38.59 -9.53
CA THR A 72 -19.82 39.02 -9.74
C THR A 72 -19.87 40.42 -10.36
N ALA A 73 -21.03 40.81 -10.90
CA ALA A 73 -21.30 42.13 -11.46
C ALA A 73 -20.98 43.29 -10.50
N ASN A 74 -21.06 43.04 -9.19
CA ASN A 74 -20.75 44.00 -8.14
C ASN A 74 -19.24 44.06 -7.79
N GLY A 75 -18.40 43.25 -8.45
CA GLY A 75 -16.97 43.15 -8.21
C GLY A 75 -16.58 42.27 -7.03
N VAL A 76 -17.51 41.49 -6.46
CA VAL A 76 -17.21 40.54 -5.38
C VAL A 76 -16.64 39.25 -5.98
N LEU A 77 -15.49 38.82 -5.46
CA LEU A 77 -14.86 37.54 -5.80
C LEU A 77 -15.72 36.39 -5.26
N SER A 78 -16.20 35.52 -6.14
CA SER A 78 -17.03 34.36 -5.76
C SER A 78 -16.23 33.06 -5.70
N LYS A 79 -15.18 32.93 -6.51
CA LYS A 79 -14.42 31.68 -6.68
C LYS A 79 -13.00 31.97 -7.16
N LYS A 80 -12.03 31.19 -6.70
CA LYS A 80 -10.65 31.21 -7.19
C LYS A 80 -10.23 29.80 -7.54
N GLU A 81 -9.65 29.63 -8.72
CA GLU A 81 -9.14 28.35 -9.23
C GLU A 81 -7.63 28.48 -9.48
N ALA A 82 -6.91 27.39 -9.22
CA ALA A 82 -5.50 27.23 -9.59
C ALA A 82 -5.35 26.08 -10.58
N MET A 83 -4.38 26.21 -11.50
CA MET A 83 -4.10 25.25 -12.55
C MET A 83 -2.60 25.02 -12.64
N GLU A 84 -2.18 23.76 -12.65
CA GLU A 84 -0.78 23.34 -12.69
C GLU A 84 -0.54 22.43 -13.89
N TYR A 85 0.61 22.63 -14.53
CA TYR A 85 1.00 21.93 -15.76
C TYR A 85 2.36 21.27 -15.56
N ASP A 86 2.59 20.18 -16.28
CA ASP A 86 3.93 19.60 -16.41
C ASP A 86 4.83 20.37 -17.39
N ASP A 87 6.03 19.85 -17.61
CA ASP A 87 7.03 20.41 -18.52
C ASP A 87 6.60 20.31 -20.01
N GLU A 88 5.65 19.43 -20.33
CA GLU A 88 5.07 19.26 -21.66
C GLU A 88 3.83 20.14 -21.89
N ASN A 89 3.52 21.03 -20.92
CA ASN A 89 2.34 21.89 -20.89
C ASN A 89 1.01 21.14 -20.79
N LYS A 90 1.00 19.89 -20.32
CA LYS A 90 -0.22 19.14 -20.03
C LYS A 90 -0.72 19.52 -18.63
N LEU A 91 -2.03 19.77 -18.51
CA LEU A 91 -2.67 20.06 -17.23
C LEU A 91 -2.62 18.82 -16.34
N ILE A 92 -1.93 18.92 -15.21
CA ILE A 92 -1.78 17.82 -14.24
C ILE A 92 -2.67 18.01 -13.02
N ARG A 93 -2.98 19.25 -12.64
CA ARG A 93 -3.86 19.56 -11.52
C ARG A 93 -4.69 20.81 -11.78
N LYS A 94 -5.93 20.79 -11.32
CA LYS A 94 -6.82 21.96 -11.30
C LYS A 94 -7.67 21.91 -10.04
N GLY A 95 -7.89 23.03 -9.38
CA GLY A 95 -8.73 23.01 -8.19
C GLY A 95 -9.16 24.37 -7.71
N ASP A 96 -10.17 24.36 -6.85
CA ASP A 96 -10.68 25.54 -6.16
C ASP A 96 -9.79 25.81 -4.95
N VAL A 97 -9.43 27.07 -4.73
CA VAL A 97 -8.54 27.47 -3.63
C VAL A 97 -9.20 28.49 -2.71
N ASN A 98 -8.84 28.44 -1.43
CA ASN A 98 -9.25 29.43 -0.45
C ASN A 98 -8.45 30.76 -0.63
N GLU A 99 -8.73 31.74 0.22
CA GLU A 99 -8.03 33.03 0.21
C GLU A 99 -6.52 32.90 0.46
N LYS A 100 -6.09 31.89 1.22
CA LYS A 100 -4.69 31.60 1.53
C LYS A 100 -3.96 30.88 0.37
N GLY A 101 -4.70 30.34 -0.60
CA GLY A 101 -4.17 29.55 -1.70
C GLY A 101 -4.14 28.04 -1.45
N ASP A 102 -4.72 27.56 -0.36
CA ASP A 102 -4.86 26.12 -0.11
C ASP A 102 -6.05 25.57 -0.90
N TYR A 103 -5.90 24.38 -1.50
CA TYR A 103 -6.99 23.74 -2.23
C TYR A 103 -8.13 23.35 -1.28
N ILE A 104 -9.36 23.68 -1.67
CA ILE A 104 -10.61 23.20 -1.03
C ILE A 104 -11.27 22.08 -1.83
N GLU A 105 -11.02 22.07 -3.15
CA GLU A 105 -11.31 20.98 -4.06
C GLU A 105 -10.12 20.88 -5.02
N LEU A 106 -9.58 19.69 -5.22
CA LEU A 106 -8.43 19.45 -6.08
C LEU A 106 -8.74 18.30 -7.04
N ILE A 107 -8.53 18.52 -8.32
CA ILE A 107 -8.62 17.50 -9.37
C ILE A 107 -7.20 17.22 -9.83
N VAL A 108 -6.79 15.96 -9.72
CA VAL A 108 -5.52 15.45 -10.25
C VAL A 108 -5.83 14.62 -11.49
N PHE A 109 -5.14 14.90 -12.59
CA PHE A 109 -5.33 14.22 -13.86
C PHE A 109 -4.26 13.14 -14.08
N GLY A 110 -4.66 12.04 -14.70
CA GLY A 110 -3.77 11.00 -15.20
C GLY A 110 -3.74 9.72 -14.37
N GLU A 111 -3.00 8.75 -14.90
CA GLU A 111 -2.92 7.38 -14.39
C GLU A 111 -1.95 7.23 -13.20
N GLN A 112 -1.12 8.25 -12.95
CA GLN A 112 -0.06 8.22 -11.95
C GLN A 112 -0.52 8.70 -10.56
N GLU A 113 -1.82 8.98 -10.38
CA GLU A 113 -2.35 9.41 -9.10
C GLU A 113 -2.38 8.22 -8.12
N PRO A 114 -1.61 8.25 -7.02
CA PRO A 114 -1.37 7.06 -6.20
C PRO A 114 -2.61 6.41 -5.57
N TRP A 115 -3.60 7.21 -5.14
CA TRP A 115 -4.82 6.69 -4.53
C TRP A 115 -5.68 5.92 -5.52
N SER A 116 -5.78 6.42 -6.74
CA SER A 116 -6.50 5.75 -7.81
C SER A 116 -5.83 4.43 -8.21
N GLN A 117 -4.49 4.37 -8.23
CA GLN A 117 -3.74 3.14 -8.52
C GLN A 117 -4.01 2.08 -7.44
N GLU A 118 -3.94 2.46 -6.17
CA GLU A 118 -4.23 1.55 -5.06
C GLU A 118 -5.69 1.08 -5.06
N TYR A 119 -6.63 1.99 -5.34
CA TYR A 119 -8.03 1.64 -5.49
C TYR A 119 -8.24 0.64 -6.64
N GLN A 120 -7.63 0.90 -7.79
CA GLN A 120 -7.74 0.04 -8.97
C GLN A 120 -7.17 -1.35 -8.70
N LYS A 121 -5.95 -1.41 -8.16
CA LYS A 121 -5.25 -2.64 -7.81
C LYS A 121 -6.06 -3.53 -6.87
N TRP A 122 -6.74 -2.92 -5.90
CA TRP A 122 -7.58 -3.66 -4.96
C TRP A 122 -8.91 -4.10 -5.59
N ARG A 123 -9.57 -3.20 -6.35
CA ARG A 123 -10.95 -3.40 -6.78
C ARG A 123 -11.09 -4.19 -8.08
N PHE A 124 -10.17 -3.99 -9.03
CA PHE A 124 -10.24 -4.54 -10.37
C PHE A 124 -9.11 -5.56 -10.56
N PRO A 125 -9.42 -6.83 -10.84
CA PRO A 125 -8.39 -7.80 -11.22
C PRO A 125 -7.70 -7.36 -12.53
N GLU A 126 -6.43 -7.73 -12.70
CA GLU A 126 -5.60 -7.37 -13.86
C GLU A 126 -6.23 -7.69 -15.23
N ASN A 127 -7.18 -8.64 -15.28
CA ASN A 127 -7.81 -9.10 -16.51
C ASN A 127 -9.11 -8.36 -16.88
N GLN A 128 -9.44 -7.26 -16.20
CA GLN A 128 -10.68 -6.53 -16.46
C GLN A 128 -10.51 -5.49 -17.59
N PRO A 129 -11.42 -5.44 -18.59
CA PRO A 129 -11.29 -4.58 -19.76
C PRO A 129 -11.71 -3.13 -19.47
N MET A 130 -11.15 -2.51 -18.42
CA MET A 130 -11.41 -1.11 -18.09
C MET A 130 -10.13 -0.31 -18.31
N THR A 131 -10.22 0.73 -19.14
CA THR A 131 -9.11 1.65 -19.41
C THR A 131 -9.19 2.82 -18.44
N PHE A 132 -8.15 3.01 -17.64
CA PHE A 132 -8.03 4.12 -16.68
C PHE A 132 -7.27 5.32 -17.27
N THR A 133 -7.09 5.35 -18.60
CA THR A 133 -6.36 6.39 -19.30
C THR A 133 -7.01 7.75 -19.17
N ASP A 134 -6.18 8.75 -18.86
CA ASP A 134 -6.57 10.14 -18.58
C ASP A 134 -7.73 10.26 -17.58
N GLN A 135 -7.80 9.34 -16.61
CA GLN A 135 -8.71 9.44 -15.49
C GLN A 135 -8.46 10.70 -14.64
N ARG A 136 -9.38 10.96 -13.73
CA ARG A 136 -9.27 12.05 -12.76
C ARG A 136 -9.62 11.59 -11.36
N SER A 137 -8.86 12.10 -10.39
CA SER A 137 -9.11 11.94 -8.96
C SER A 137 -9.51 13.30 -8.38
N THR A 138 -10.72 13.40 -7.84
CA THR A 138 -11.24 14.61 -7.20
C THR A 138 -11.16 14.48 -5.69
N PHE A 139 -10.36 15.34 -5.07
CA PHE A 139 -10.14 15.46 -3.64
C PHE A 139 -10.99 16.59 -3.08
N THR A 140 -11.73 16.31 -2.02
CA THR A 140 -12.44 17.33 -1.23
C THR A 140 -11.67 17.59 0.05
N ILE A 141 -11.30 18.86 0.27
CA ILE A 141 -10.43 19.29 1.36
C ILE A 141 -11.13 20.43 2.11
N PRO A 142 -12.06 20.13 3.02
CA PRO A 142 -12.76 21.17 3.75
C PRO A 142 -11.78 22.13 4.44
N ARG A 143 -11.98 23.43 4.22
CA ARG A 143 -11.15 24.53 4.75
C ARG A 143 -9.67 24.51 4.32
N GLY A 144 -9.25 23.60 3.45
CA GLY A 144 -7.86 23.47 3.01
C GLY A 144 -6.95 22.75 4.01
N GLU A 145 -7.51 21.99 4.95
CA GLU A 145 -6.73 21.36 6.03
C GLU A 145 -6.49 19.87 5.79
N LEU A 146 -7.57 19.09 5.64
CA LEU A 146 -7.50 17.62 5.58
C LEU A 146 -8.39 17.11 4.45
N VAL A 147 -7.91 16.11 3.71
CA VAL A 147 -8.70 15.45 2.67
C VAL A 147 -9.78 14.60 3.35
N THR A 148 -11.06 14.88 3.10
CA THR A 148 -12.16 14.07 3.67
C THR A 148 -12.76 13.10 2.66
N LYS A 149 -12.54 13.35 1.37
CA LYS A 149 -13.15 12.55 0.30
C LYS A 149 -12.28 12.55 -0.94
N ILE A 150 -12.21 11.40 -1.59
CA ILE A 150 -11.57 11.20 -2.89
C ILE A 150 -12.58 10.48 -3.78
N VAL A 151 -12.79 10.97 -5.00
CA VAL A 151 -13.67 10.34 -6.01
C VAL A 151 -12.86 10.09 -7.26
N PHE A 152 -12.95 8.87 -7.78
CA PHE A 152 -12.25 8.48 -9.00
C PHE A 152 -13.20 8.35 -10.17
N GLU A 153 -12.81 8.95 -11.29
CA GLU A 153 -13.63 9.06 -12.49
C GLU A 153 -12.82 8.74 -13.74
N THR A 154 -13.42 8.01 -14.68
CA THR A 154 -12.83 7.80 -16.00
C THR A 154 -12.87 9.09 -16.83
N VAL A 155 -12.16 9.10 -17.96
CA VAL A 155 -12.19 10.22 -18.93
C VAL A 155 -13.61 10.51 -19.43
N ASP A 156 -14.48 9.49 -19.52
CA ASP A 156 -15.89 9.61 -19.92
C ASP A 156 -16.80 10.17 -18.79
N GLY A 157 -16.23 10.47 -17.62
CA GLY A 157 -16.95 10.99 -16.46
C GLY A 157 -17.68 9.92 -15.63
N VAL A 158 -17.35 8.64 -15.82
CA VAL A 158 -17.96 7.56 -15.03
C VAL A 158 -17.21 7.42 -13.70
N LYS A 159 -17.91 7.72 -12.60
CA LYS A 159 -17.45 7.47 -11.24
C LYS A 159 -17.36 5.98 -10.96
N TYR A 160 -16.16 5.48 -10.68
CA TYR A 160 -15.94 4.04 -10.44
C TYR A 160 -15.54 3.74 -8.99
N GLY A 161 -15.10 4.75 -8.23
CA GLY A 161 -14.68 4.55 -6.86
C GLY A 161 -14.71 5.81 -6.03
N GLN A 162 -14.78 5.62 -4.72
CA GLN A 162 -14.76 6.70 -3.75
C GLN A 162 -14.06 6.23 -2.47
N ILE A 163 -13.27 7.12 -1.87
CA ILE A 163 -12.70 6.93 -0.53
C ILE A 163 -13.18 8.07 0.36
N GLU A 164 -13.67 7.73 1.56
CA GLU A 164 -14.05 8.69 2.61
C GLU A 164 -13.06 8.55 3.77
N LEU A 165 -12.63 9.69 4.29
CA LEU A 165 -11.62 9.80 5.34
C LEU A 165 -12.24 10.60 6.50
N ASP A 166 -12.43 9.92 7.62
CA ASP A 166 -13.01 10.51 8.82
C ASP A 166 -11.92 10.68 9.88
N TYR A 167 -11.94 11.84 10.52
CA TYR A 167 -10.96 12.23 11.53
C TYR A 167 -11.64 12.34 12.89
N ASP A 168 -10.88 12.08 13.96
CA ASP A 168 -11.32 12.32 15.32
C ASP A 168 -11.24 13.80 15.71
N TYR A 169 -11.61 14.11 16.96
CA TYR A 169 -11.59 15.49 17.49
C TYR A 169 -10.19 16.08 17.66
N LEU A 170 -9.13 15.27 17.52
CA LEU A 170 -7.73 15.66 17.55
C LEU A 170 -7.12 15.70 16.13
N ASN A 171 -7.95 15.55 15.08
CA ASN A 171 -7.54 15.47 13.68
C ASN A 171 -6.66 14.26 13.34
N TYR A 172 -6.71 13.18 14.13
CA TYR A 172 -6.15 11.90 13.70
C TYR A 172 -7.15 11.17 12.81
N LEU A 173 -6.65 10.57 11.72
CA LEU A 173 -7.46 9.68 10.89
C LEU A 173 -8.02 8.56 11.77
N ALA A 174 -9.35 8.43 11.82
CA ALA A 174 -10.07 7.48 12.65
C ALA A 174 -10.70 6.36 11.82
N GLU A 175 -11.21 6.68 10.62
CA GLU A 175 -11.79 5.70 9.71
C GLU A 175 -11.53 6.06 8.24
N GLU A 176 -11.26 5.04 7.43
CA GLU A 176 -11.12 5.14 5.98
C GLU A 176 -12.10 4.16 5.35
N ARG A 177 -12.98 4.63 4.45
CA ARG A 177 -14.02 3.80 3.82
C ARG A 177 -13.93 3.86 2.31
N TRP A 178 -13.73 2.71 1.68
CA TRP A 178 -13.66 2.58 0.23
C TRP A 178 -15.02 2.11 -0.26
N ARG A 179 -15.57 2.80 -1.24
CA ARG A 179 -16.88 2.51 -1.83
C ARG A 179 -16.74 2.29 -3.32
N ASP A 180 -17.34 1.21 -3.76
CA ASP A 180 -17.56 0.93 -5.18
C ASP A 180 -18.67 1.84 -5.72
N LEU A 181 -18.43 2.46 -6.87
CA LEU A 181 -19.44 3.25 -7.57
C LEU A 181 -19.78 2.58 -8.91
N PRO A 182 -21.06 2.58 -9.33
CA PRO A 182 -22.19 3.32 -8.74
C PRO A 182 -22.89 2.59 -7.56
N SER A 183 -22.46 1.38 -7.18
CA SER A 183 -23.19 0.56 -6.20
C SER A 183 -23.30 1.20 -4.80
N GLY A 184 -22.38 2.09 -4.44
CA GLY A 184 -22.28 2.75 -3.13
C GLY A 184 -21.84 1.83 -2.00
N ARG A 185 -21.59 0.55 -2.30
CA ARG A 185 -21.25 -0.48 -1.32
C ARG A 185 -19.85 -0.24 -0.79
N VAL A 186 -19.70 -0.30 0.54
CA VAL A 186 -18.37 -0.32 1.17
C VAL A 186 -17.70 -1.64 0.84
N ILE A 187 -16.55 -1.56 0.18
CA ILE A 187 -15.78 -2.71 -0.28
C ILE A 187 -14.58 -2.97 0.62
N ARG A 188 -14.06 -1.93 1.26
CA ARG A 188 -12.92 -1.98 2.18
C ARG A 188 -13.08 -0.89 3.23
N ARG A 189 -12.68 -1.18 4.46
CA ARG A 189 -12.74 -0.20 5.54
C ARG A 189 -11.56 -0.36 6.48
N PHE A 190 -10.93 0.73 6.86
CA PHE A 190 -9.91 0.76 7.90
C PHE A 190 -10.39 1.53 9.10
N LYS A 191 -10.07 1.04 10.30
CA LYS A 191 -10.24 1.78 11.55
C LYS A 191 -8.89 1.99 12.18
N TYR A 192 -8.73 3.14 12.79
CA TYR A 192 -7.49 3.57 13.40
C TYR A 192 -7.74 3.89 14.87
N LYS A 193 -6.80 3.50 15.73
CA LYS A 193 -6.75 3.91 17.13
C LYS A 193 -5.33 4.33 17.45
N VAL A 194 -5.16 5.62 17.66
CA VAL A 194 -3.89 6.21 18.08
C VAL A 194 -3.85 6.22 19.60
N ASP A 195 -2.82 5.62 20.18
CA ASP A 195 -2.47 5.75 21.60
C ASP A 195 -1.24 6.65 21.71
N ILE A 196 -1.49 7.91 22.06
CA ILE A 196 -0.47 8.95 22.16
C ILE A 196 0.51 8.65 23.31
N MET A 197 0.05 7.99 24.38
CA MET A 197 0.88 7.70 25.54
C MET A 197 1.83 6.52 25.27
N ALA A 198 1.35 5.55 24.49
CA ALA A 198 2.13 4.38 24.09
C ALA A 198 2.91 4.55 22.78
N ASP A 199 2.76 5.70 22.10
CA ASP A 199 3.31 5.97 20.75
C ASP A 199 3.01 4.82 19.76
N MET A 200 1.76 4.38 19.80
CA MET A 200 1.30 3.18 19.08
C MET A 200 0.04 3.52 18.29
N THR A 201 -0.01 3.05 17.04
CA THR A 201 -1.24 3.11 16.23
C THR A 201 -1.71 1.71 15.89
N GLN A 202 -2.96 1.43 16.23
CA GLN A 202 -3.61 0.18 15.87
C GLN A 202 -4.50 0.38 14.65
N ILE A 203 -4.37 -0.52 13.68
CA ILE A 203 -5.05 -0.47 12.39
C ILE A 203 -5.83 -1.77 12.22
N TRP A 204 -7.15 -1.65 12.00
CA TRP A 204 -8.00 -2.77 11.62
C TRP A 204 -8.45 -2.60 10.19
N GLU A 205 -8.29 -3.63 9.37
CA GLU A 205 -8.82 -3.69 8.00
C GLU A 205 -10.01 -4.65 7.95
N PHE A 206 -11.08 -4.18 7.31
CA PHE A 206 -12.31 -4.92 7.10
C PHE A 206 -12.59 -5.06 5.61
N GLY A 207 -13.07 -6.24 5.23
CA GLY A 207 -13.43 -6.57 3.87
C GLY A 207 -14.86 -6.20 3.49
N MET A 208 -15.31 -6.76 2.37
CA MET A 208 -16.55 -6.40 1.68
C MET A 208 -17.81 -6.85 2.44
N GLN A 209 -17.70 -7.82 3.35
CA GLN A 209 -18.78 -8.35 4.18
C GLN A 209 -18.66 -7.86 5.63
N GLY A 210 -17.70 -6.98 5.92
CA GLY A 210 -17.40 -6.49 7.27
C GLY A 210 -16.58 -7.47 8.11
N GLU A 211 -16.07 -8.54 7.50
CA GLU A 211 -15.10 -9.45 8.08
C GLU A 211 -13.79 -8.72 8.40
N LEU A 212 -13.18 -9.03 9.54
CA LEU A 212 -11.85 -8.54 9.87
C LEU A 212 -10.82 -9.28 8.99
N ILE A 213 -10.17 -8.54 8.09
CA ILE A 213 -9.10 -9.07 7.22
C ILE A 213 -7.76 -9.04 7.97
N SER A 214 -7.48 -7.94 8.66
CA SER A 214 -6.18 -7.72 9.29
C SER A 214 -6.29 -6.80 10.51
N ASN A 215 -5.41 -6.99 11.47
CA ASN A 215 -5.26 -6.16 12.66
C ASN A 215 -3.77 -6.05 12.99
N VAL A 216 -3.21 -4.84 12.90
CA VAL A 216 -1.79 -4.57 13.12
C VAL A 216 -1.65 -3.44 14.13
N ALA A 217 -0.70 -3.58 15.05
CA ALA A 217 -0.26 -2.51 15.94
C ALA A 217 1.17 -2.13 15.54
N ILE A 218 1.38 -0.86 15.22
CA ILE A 218 2.68 -0.33 14.79
C ILE A 218 3.21 0.56 15.92
N ASN A 219 4.40 0.23 16.42
CA ASN A 219 5.17 1.05 17.37
C ASN A 219 6.14 1.93 16.56
N LYS A 220 6.20 3.23 16.88
CA LYS A 220 6.88 4.29 16.10
C LYS A 220 6.26 4.57 14.73
N ALA A 221 5.50 5.67 14.68
CA ALA A 221 5.48 6.54 13.51
C ALA A 221 5.98 7.90 14.02
N PRO A 222 7.01 8.55 13.42
CA PRO A 222 7.52 9.83 13.91
C PRO A 222 6.38 10.80 14.24
N ALA A 223 6.37 11.26 15.49
CA ALA A 223 5.23 11.87 16.19
C ALA A 223 4.66 13.12 15.50
N ASP A 224 5.39 13.74 14.58
CA ASP A 224 5.01 15.05 14.08
C ASP A 224 4.05 15.02 12.88
N GLU A 225 4.01 13.98 12.03
CA GLU A 225 3.36 14.17 10.72
C GLU A 225 2.63 12.96 10.09
N LEU A 226 2.55 11.78 10.72
CA LEU A 226 2.09 10.57 10.00
C LEU A 226 0.59 10.39 9.76
N TYR A 227 -0.28 11.29 10.26
CA TYR A 227 -1.74 11.07 10.24
C TYR A 227 -2.59 12.29 9.91
N LYS A 228 -1.98 13.43 9.56
CA LYS A 228 -2.73 14.60 9.09
C LYS A 228 -3.22 14.37 7.66
N THR A 229 -2.35 13.84 6.81
CA THR A 229 -2.70 13.48 5.43
C THR A 229 -2.52 11.98 5.23
N PRO A 230 -3.58 11.26 4.83
CA PRO A 230 -3.48 9.83 4.63
C PRO A 230 -2.63 9.55 3.37
N PRO A 231 -1.67 8.62 3.43
CA PRO A 231 -1.02 8.09 2.23
C PRO A 231 -1.89 6.98 1.60
N PRO A 232 -1.75 6.71 0.29
CA PRO A 232 -2.35 5.55 -0.37
C PRO A 232 -2.00 4.25 0.38
N ARG A 233 -2.99 3.37 0.57
CA ARG A 233 -2.83 2.15 1.39
C ARG A 233 -2.65 0.89 0.56
N THR A 234 -1.41 0.39 0.50
CA THR A 234 -1.04 -0.87 -0.17
C THR A 234 -1.08 -2.07 0.78
N GLY A 235 -2.27 -2.50 1.20
CA GLY A 235 -2.40 -3.65 2.10
C GLY A 235 -1.82 -3.40 3.50
N ASN A 236 -2.28 -4.15 4.50
CA ASN A 236 -1.63 -4.19 5.80
C ASN A 236 -0.42 -5.13 5.73
N VAL A 237 0.58 -4.76 4.94
CA VAL A 237 1.85 -5.47 4.84
C VAL A 237 2.68 -4.96 6.02
N LEU A 238 3.06 -5.85 6.96
CA LEU A 238 4.00 -5.50 8.02
C LEU A 238 5.25 -4.87 7.37
N ASP A 239 5.90 -3.89 8.02
CA ASP A 239 7.22 -3.39 7.55
C ASP A 239 8.22 -4.55 7.37
N GLU A 240 7.99 -5.64 8.08
CA GLU A 240 8.74 -6.89 8.03
C GLU A 240 8.33 -7.82 6.88
N ALA A 241 7.17 -7.64 6.26
CA ALA A 241 6.69 -8.54 5.23
C ALA A 241 7.42 -8.39 3.89
N GLU A 242 8.00 -7.23 3.57
CA GLU A 242 8.93 -7.10 2.44
C GLU A 242 10.30 -7.74 2.77
N ILE A 243 10.72 -7.67 4.05
CA ILE A 243 11.91 -8.37 4.56
C ILE A 243 11.70 -9.89 4.53
N LEU A 244 10.53 -10.37 4.94
CA LEU A 244 10.12 -11.78 4.93
C LEU A 244 9.89 -12.26 3.50
N GLU A 245 9.24 -11.49 2.64
CA GLU A 245 9.11 -11.83 1.22
C GLU A 245 10.47 -11.90 0.55
N ARG A 246 11.36 -10.95 0.82
CA ARG A 246 12.75 -11.00 0.37
C ARG A 246 13.47 -12.22 0.95
N GLU A 247 13.36 -12.51 2.25
CA GLU A 247 13.95 -13.70 2.88
C GLU A 247 13.40 -15.03 2.35
N ILE A 248 12.11 -15.08 2.01
CA ILE A 248 11.42 -16.23 1.41
C ILE A 248 11.86 -16.39 -0.05
N ARG A 249 11.90 -15.29 -0.82
CA ARG A 249 12.28 -15.24 -2.24
C ARG A 249 13.80 -15.48 -2.42
N GLU A 250 14.61 -15.04 -1.47
CA GLU A 250 16.05 -15.31 -1.34
C GLU A 250 16.36 -16.65 -0.66
N LYS A 251 15.34 -17.41 -0.21
CA LYS A 251 15.47 -18.68 0.52
C LYS A 251 16.54 -18.64 1.63
N ARG A 252 16.46 -17.66 2.52
CA ARG A 252 17.20 -17.69 3.78
C ARG A 252 16.23 -17.60 4.95
N VAL A 253 15.51 -18.70 5.17
CA VAL A 253 15.22 -19.11 6.54
C VAL A 253 16.57 -19.41 7.18
N LEU A 254 17.20 -18.40 7.78
CA LEU A 254 18.31 -18.59 8.70
C LEU A 254 17.73 -19.17 9.98
N ILE A 255 17.57 -20.49 10.01
CA ILE A 255 17.61 -21.22 11.27
C ILE A 255 18.92 -20.76 11.94
N PRO A 256 18.90 -20.25 13.20
CA PRO A 256 20.10 -19.68 13.83
C PRO A 256 21.17 -20.74 14.18
N HIS A 257 21.09 -21.92 13.57
CA HIS A 257 22.19 -22.86 13.47
C HIS A 257 22.22 -23.29 12.00
N ASP A 258 23.41 -23.20 11.39
CA ASP A 258 23.70 -23.97 10.19
C ASP A 258 23.36 -25.41 10.56
N GLY A 259 22.21 -25.88 10.07
CA GLY A 259 21.84 -27.27 10.16
C GLY A 259 22.80 -28.00 9.25
N MET A 260 24.03 -28.22 9.72
CA MET A 260 24.79 -29.37 9.27
C MET A 260 23.84 -30.54 9.45
N ILE A 261 23.31 -31.04 8.34
CA ILE A 261 22.89 -32.43 8.28
C ILE A 261 24.22 -33.17 8.33
N PRO A 262 24.66 -33.71 9.49
CA PRO A 262 25.82 -34.57 9.48
C PRO A 262 25.46 -35.71 8.52
N ARG A 263 26.12 -35.75 7.37
CA ARG A 263 26.13 -36.94 6.53
C ARG A 263 26.98 -37.94 7.28
N THR A 264 26.37 -38.68 8.20
CA THR A 264 27.03 -39.85 8.78
C THR A 264 27.18 -40.86 7.66
N VAL A 265 28.36 -41.44 7.49
CA VAL A 265 28.57 -42.47 6.44
C VAL A 265 27.75 -43.74 6.74
N LEU A 266 27.36 -43.90 8.01
CA LEU A 266 26.66 -45.02 8.60
C LEU A 266 25.32 -44.59 9.19
N ASP A 267 24.41 -45.55 9.35
CA ASP A 267 23.11 -45.38 9.97
C ASP A 267 23.28 -45.28 11.51
N GLU A 268 22.40 -44.58 12.22
CA GLU A 268 22.47 -44.41 13.67
C GLU A 268 21.41 -45.27 14.37
N MET A 269 21.86 -46.15 15.27
CA MET A 269 20.99 -46.97 16.12
C MET A 269 21.09 -46.54 17.57
N ILE A 270 19.96 -46.18 18.18
CA ILE A 270 19.86 -45.83 19.60
C ILE A 270 19.19 -46.98 20.34
N LEU A 271 19.85 -47.50 21.38
CA LEU A 271 19.30 -48.55 22.23
C LEU A 271 18.34 -47.97 23.28
N VAL A 272 17.51 -48.83 23.87
CA VAL A 272 16.63 -48.44 24.98
C VAL A 272 17.43 -47.99 26.21
N SER A 273 18.68 -48.44 26.36
CA SER A 273 19.62 -47.95 27.38
C SER A 273 20.09 -46.50 27.15
N GLY A 274 19.82 -45.92 25.98
CA GLY A 274 20.31 -44.61 25.57
C GLY A 274 21.68 -44.62 24.88
N GLU A 275 22.31 -45.78 24.76
CA GLU A 275 23.56 -45.98 24.01
C GLU A 275 23.33 -45.77 22.50
N ARG A 276 24.31 -45.13 21.84
CA ARG A 276 24.28 -44.81 20.41
C ARG A 276 25.34 -45.63 19.69
N LEU A 277 24.94 -46.29 18.61
CA LEU A 277 25.79 -47.13 17.78
C LEU A 277 25.70 -46.66 16.32
N LEU A 278 26.85 -46.49 15.67
CA LEU A 278 26.92 -46.28 14.22
C LEU A 278 26.98 -47.64 13.54
N VAL A 279 26.04 -47.89 12.63
CA VAL A 279 25.80 -49.21 12.05
C VAL A 279 25.54 -49.13 10.55
N ASP A 280 25.89 -50.18 9.83
CA ASP A 280 25.42 -50.40 8.45
C ASP A 280 24.19 -51.31 8.52
N TYR A 281 23.00 -50.74 8.37
CA TYR A 281 21.75 -51.49 8.43
C TYR A 281 21.58 -52.38 7.20
N ILE A 282 21.18 -53.63 7.41
CA ILE A 282 21.02 -54.61 6.32
C ILE A 282 19.55 -55.00 6.15
N ALA A 283 18.94 -55.52 7.22
CA ALA A 283 17.57 -56.02 7.16
C ALA A 283 16.96 -56.13 8.57
N MET A 284 15.64 -56.26 8.61
CA MET A 284 14.89 -56.54 9.82
C MET A 284 14.15 -57.86 9.62
N ASN A 285 14.32 -58.80 10.55
CA ASN A 285 13.65 -60.09 10.52
C ASN A 285 12.95 -60.37 11.87
N ILE A 286 12.36 -61.58 11.99
CA ILE A 286 11.61 -62.01 13.17
C ILE A 286 12.51 -62.04 14.43
N ASN A 287 13.82 -62.23 14.25
CA ASN A 287 14.80 -62.34 15.34
C ASN A 287 15.40 -60.99 15.74
N GLY A 288 15.26 -59.93 14.94
CA GLY A 288 15.75 -58.59 15.25
C GLY A 288 16.21 -57.77 14.06
N ILE A 289 16.89 -56.66 14.36
CA ILE A 289 17.57 -55.80 13.39
C ILE A 289 18.96 -56.38 13.12
N GLN A 290 19.26 -56.62 11.83
CA GLN A 290 20.56 -57.08 11.36
C GLN A 290 21.40 -55.90 10.87
N PHE A 291 22.62 -55.80 11.36
CA PHE A 291 23.52 -54.70 11.08
C PHE A 291 24.99 -55.13 11.16
N ARG A 292 25.89 -54.29 10.66
CA ARG A 292 27.34 -54.40 10.87
C ARG A 292 27.88 -53.17 11.59
N LEU A 293 28.88 -53.35 12.42
CA LEU A 293 29.63 -52.25 13.05
C LEU A 293 30.73 -51.74 12.10
N GLU A 294 31.14 -50.50 12.32
CA GLU A 294 32.22 -49.89 11.53
C GLU A 294 33.52 -50.70 11.65
N GLY A 295 34.08 -51.12 10.52
CA GLY A 295 35.32 -51.91 10.46
C GLY A 295 35.15 -53.42 10.67
N GLU A 296 33.95 -53.90 11.01
CA GLU A 296 33.68 -55.32 11.23
C GLU A 296 33.01 -55.98 10.01
N LYS A 297 33.40 -57.22 9.73
CA LYS A 297 32.81 -58.04 8.66
C LYS A 297 31.66 -58.91 9.14
N GLU A 298 31.50 -59.05 10.45
CA GLU A 298 30.50 -59.94 11.05
C GLU A 298 29.12 -59.30 11.11
N LEU A 299 28.10 -60.09 10.78
CA LEU A 299 26.70 -59.67 10.83
C LEU A 299 26.17 -59.85 12.25
N LEU A 300 25.79 -58.76 12.90
CA LEU A 300 25.20 -58.78 14.23
C LEU A 300 23.68 -58.68 14.15
N THR A 301 22.99 -59.28 15.11
CA THR A 301 21.53 -59.19 15.23
C THR A 301 21.16 -58.75 16.63
N ILE A 302 20.37 -57.68 16.74
CA ILE A 302 19.85 -57.20 18.03
C ILE A 302 18.32 -57.28 18.05
N PRO A 303 17.71 -57.80 19.14
CA PRO A 303 16.25 -57.85 19.24
C PRO A 303 15.62 -56.46 19.19
N ASN A 304 14.51 -56.31 18.44
CA ASN A 304 13.80 -55.03 18.25
C ASN A 304 13.41 -54.36 19.58
N LYS A 305 13.14 -55.15 20.63
CA LYS A 305 12.79 -54.64 21.98
C LYS A 305 13.93 -53.89 22.67
N ARG A 306 15.18 -54.07 22.22
CA ARG A 306 16.36 -53.38 22.77
C ARG A 306 16.72 -52.13 21.98
N VAL A 307 16.08 -51.89 20.84
CA VAL A 307 16.32 -50.73 19.98
C VAL A 307 15.21 -49.71 20.23
N ARG A 308 15.60 -48.47 20.54
CA ARG A 308 14.70 -47.34 20.71
C ARG A 308 14.39 -46.69 19.36
N SER A 309 15.41 -46.45 18.55
CA SER A 309 15.27 -45.92 17.20
C SER A 309 16.41 -46.35 16.29
N LEU A 310 16.13 -46.45 15.00
CA LEU A 310 17.12 -46.64 13.95
C LEU A 310 16.87 -45.58 12.87
N THR A 311 17.87 -44.76 12.58
CA THR A 311 17.81 -43.66 11.62
C THR A 311 18.84 -43.92 10.52
N SER A 312 18.44 -43.83 9.26
CA SER A 312 19.34 -43.96 8.12
C SER A 312 20.35 -42.81 8.06
N ARG A 313 21.49 -43.05 7.41
CA ARG A 313 22.48 -42.03 7.00
C ARG A 313 21.89 -40.83 6.26
N MET A 314 20.69 -40.96 5.69
CA MET A 314 19.95 -39.89 5.01
C MET A 314 18.98 -39.14 5.93
N GLY A 315 18.86 -39.52 7.21
CA GLY A 315 17.96 -38.92 8.19
C GLY A 315 16.59 -39.59 8.33
N ASP A 316 16.30 -40.65 7.54
CA ASP A 316 15.02 -41.35 7.58
C ASP A 316 14.90 -42.29 8.77
N VAL A 317 13.78 -42.26 9.50
CA VAL A 317 13.51 -43.18 10.62
C VAL A 317 13.09 -44.55 10.08
N ILE A 318 13.97 -45.54 10.17
CA ILE A 318 13.73 -46.94 9.77
C ILE A 318 12.94 -47.69 10.86
N TYR A 319 13.23 -47.40 12.14
CA TYR A 319 12.54 -47.98 13.29
C TYR A 319 12.34 -46.92 14.40
N PRO A 320 11.18 -46.88 15.07
CA PRO A 320 9.98 -47.67 14.78
C PRO A 320 9.37 -47.27 13.42
N LYS A 321 8.83 -48.24 12.67
CA LYS A 321 8.10 -47.93 11.45
C LYS A 321 6.95 -46.99 11.82
N ALA A 322 6.89 -45.83 11.17
CA ALA A 322 5.75 -44.94 11.30
C ALA A 322 4.47 -45.76 11.01
N ILE A 323 3.43 -45.60 11.84
CA ILE A 323 2.12 -46.20 11.58
C ILE A 323 1.58 -45.49 10.35
N GLY A 324 1.86 -46.05 9.17
CA GLY A 324 1.27 -45.61 7.92
C GLY A 324 -0.21 -45.97 7.94
N THR A 325 -1.05 -44.95 7.81
CA THR A 325 -2.47 -45.05 7.49
C THR A 325 -2.62 -46.02 6.31
N GLN A 326 -3.12 -47.22 6.58
CA GLN A 326 -3.65 -48.08 5.52
C GLN A 326 -4.90 -47.40 4.99
N ILE A 327 -4.82 -46.87 3.77
CA ILE A 327 -5.97 -46.51 2.93
C ILE A 327 -6.11 -47.67 1.94
N PRO A 328 -7.33 -48.18 1.72
CA PRO A 328 -7.65 -49.62 1.64
C PRO A 328 -7.05 -50.42 0.49
#